data_AF-A0A0A3VZI0-F1
#
_entry.id   AF-A0A0A3VZI0-F1
#
_cell.length_a   1.000
_cell.length_b   1.000
_cell.length_c   1.000
_cell.angle_alpha   90.00
_cell.angle_beta   90.00
_cell.angle_gamma   90.00
#
_symmetry.space_group_name_H-M   'P 1'
#
loop_
_entity.id
_entity.type
_entity.pdbx_description
1 polymer ?
#
loop_
_entity_poly.entity_id
_entity_poly.type
_entity_poly.pdbx_seq_one_letter_code
_entity_poly.pdbx_strand_id
1 'polypeptide(L)'
;MKFYKKILTITAIAISVTACKSPFFSNHIACDDQDALTLVNNVLKSNLDKSLESELKSLIADGAIKDLDPAKLKLSAQNITFTLSDSRTEFIDPNSPKTNCSIDLSTTIPSDLLKKSDEARAKVEAQLTETQAHNLEVDYENGKINLVLEYTLQPNDKGDKIFALVKNSSPVNTLITDTLTYAFLKPQIEKNQVKLKEAEKKQQSQANRYSATQAAEDAVIAAQEAEAAADLASEEYYEDY
;
A
#
# COMPACT_ATOMS: atom_id res chain seq x y z
N MET A 1 -50.37 72.02 -31.47
CA MET A 1 -49.39 71.91 -30.37
C MET A 1 -49.32 70.44 -29.95
N LYS A 2 -48.12 69.85 -30.02
CA LYS A 2 -47.86 68.41 -29.77
C LYS A 2 -47.61 68.19 -28.28
N PHE A 3 -48.41 67.36 -27.61
CA PHE A 3 -48.15 66.90 -26.24
C PHE A 3 -47.41 65.56 -26.29
N TYR A 4 -46.15 65.58 -25.85
CA TYR A 4 -45.27 64.41 -25.79
C TYR A 4 -45.52 63.59 -24.52
N LYS A 5 -45.76 62.29 -24.71
CA LYS A 5 -45.72 61.24 -23.67
C LYS A 5 -44.35 61.23 -22.98
N LYS A 6 -44.31 61.29 -21.65
CA LYS A 6 -43.15 60.88 -20.86
C LYS A 6 -43.48 59.56 -20.15
N ILE A 7 -42.98 58.47 -20.70
CA ILE A 7 -42.93 57.16 -20.05
C ILE A 7 -41.66 57.15 -19.19
N LEU A 8 -41.84 56.99 -17.88
CA LEU A 8 -40.76 56.88 -16.90
C LEU A 8 -40.34 55.41 -16.82
N THR A 9 -39.29 55.03 -17.54
CA THR A 9 -38.62 53.73 -17.41
C THR A 9 -37.68 53.75 -16.20
N ILE A 10 -38.03 52.97 -15.17
CA ILE A 10 -37.18 52.70 -14.00
C ILE A 10 -36.21 51.58 -14.40
N THR A 11 -34.93 51.93 -14.60
CA THR A 11 -33.86 50.97 -14.87
C THR A 11 -33.35 50.42 -13.53
N ALA A 12 -33.66 49.17 -13.23
CA ALA A 12 -33.05 48.44 -12.12
C ALA A 12 -31.60 48.11 -12.46
N ILE A 13 -30.65 48.78 -11.80
CA ILE A 13 -29.23 48.46 -11.89
C ILE A 13 -28.99 47.23 -11.01
N ALA A 14 -28.79 46.07 -11.65
CA ALA A 14 -28.25 44.89 -10.99
C ALA A 14 -26.79 45.19 -10.63
N ILE A 15 -26.51 45.36 -9.34
CA ILE A 15 -25.14 45.43 -8.81
C ILE A 15 -24.60 44.00 -8.85
N SER A 16 -23.95 43.64 -9.96
CA SER A 16 -23.11 42.46 -10.03
C SER A 16 -21.98 42.62 -9.01
N VAL A 17 -21.98 41.78 -7.99
CA VAL A 17 -20.91 41.67 -6.99
C VAL A 17 -19.70 41.05 -7.69
N THR A 18 -18.96 41.85 -8.46
CA THR A 18 -17.61 41.46 -8.88
C THR A 18 -16.75 41.43 -7.63
N ALA A 19 -16.36 40.23 -7.20
CA ALA A 19 -15.39 40.03 -6.15
C ALA A 19 -14.17 40.94 -6.39
N CYS A 20 -13.87 41.80 -5.41
CA CYS A 20 -12.68 42.61 -5.39
C CYS A 20 -11.44 41.70 -5.51
N LYS A 21 -10.78 41.71 -6.68
CA LYS A 21 -9.36 41.39 -6.76
C LYS A 21 -8.60 42.55 -6.11
N SER A 22 -8.44 42.47 -4.79
CA SER A 22 -7.59 43.40 -4.04
C SER A 22 -6.15 43.29 -4.55
N PRO A 23 -5.44 44.41 -4.81
CA PRO A 23 -4.06 44.42 -5.29
C PRO A 23 -3.02 43.94 -4.24
N PHE A 24 -3.46 43.65 -3.01
CA PHE A 24 -2.63 43.15 -1.92
C PHE A 24 -2.17 41.70 -2.09
N PHE A 25 -2.76 40.92 -3.01
CA PHE A 25 -2.41 39.51 -3.23
C PHE A 25 -1.64 39.26 -4.53
N SER A 26 -1.07 40.29 -5.16
CA SER A 26 -0.48 40.15 -6.51
C SER A 26 0.68 39.14 -6.62
N ASN A 27 1.32 38.79 -5.51
CA ASN A 27 2.43 37.83 -5.45
C ASN A 27 2.06 36.47 -4.83
N HIS A 28 0.79 36.25 -4.49
CA HIS A 28 0.32 35.01 -3.85
C HIS A 28 -0.51 34.18 -4.82
N ILE A 29 -0.33 32.86 -4.78
CA ILE A 29 -1.16 31.92 -5.52
C ILE A 29 -2.37 31.55 -4.67
N ALA A 30 -3.55 31.54 -5.30
CA ALA A 30 -4.78 31.07 -4.68
C ALA A 30 -4.71 29.56 -4.43
N CYS A 31 -5.22 29.10 -3.29
CA CYS A 31 -5.14 27.68 -2.93
C CYS A 31 -5.89 26.77 -3.91
N ASP A 32 -6.95 27.26 -4.56
CA ASP A 32 -7.79 26.57 -5.54
C ASP A 32 -7.33 26.74 -7.01
N ASP A 33 -6.15 27.35 -7.22
CA ASP A 33 -5.53 27.47 -8.53
C ASP A 33 -5.28 26.08 -9.16
N GLN A 34 -5.73 25.89 -10.40
CA GLN A 34 -5.74 24.56 -11.03
C GLN A 34 -4.33 24.03 -11.34
N ASP A 35 -3.40 24.91 -11.69
CA ASP A 35 -2.00 24.53 -11.93
C ASP A 35 -1.33 24.14 -10.60
N ALA A 36 -1.63 24.88 -9.52
CA ALA A 36 -1.17 24.55 -8.18
C ALA A 36 -1.74 23.20 -7.67
N LEU A 37 -3.03 22.94 -7.86
CA LEU A 37 -3.64 21.65 -7.49
C LEU A 37 -3.08 20.48 -8.30
N THR A 38 -2.79 20.70 -9.58
CA THR A 38 -2.08 19.71 -10.41
C THR A 38 -0.70 19.41 -9.85
N LEU A 39 0.02 20.44 -9.40
CA LEU A 39 1.32 20.27 -8.75
C LEU A 39 1.22 19.49 -7.43
N VAL A 40 0.23 19.78 -6.59
CA VAL A 40 -0.03 19.02 -5.35
C VAL A 40 -0.28 17.55 -5.66
N ASN A 41 -1.12 17.24 -6.66
CA ASN A 41 -1.38 15.86 -7.09
C ASN A 41 -0.10 15.17 -7.57
N ASN A 42 0.73 15.87 -8.35
CA ASN A 42 2.02 15.34 -8.81
C ASN A 42 3.00 15.07 -7.66
N VAL A 43 3.02 15.92 -6.63
CA VAL A 43 3.82 15.69 -5.42
C VAL A 43 3.35 14.44 -4.68
N LEU A 44 2.04 14.25 -4.51
CA LEU A 44 1.47 13.04 -3.88
C LEU A 44 1.87 11.77 -4.65
N LYS A 45 1.69 11.76 -5.97
CA LYS A 45 2.11 10.64 -6.85
C LYS A 45 3.61 10.39 -6.77
N SER A 46 4.42 11.44 -6.84
CA SER A 46 5.88 11.30 -6.76
C SER A 46 6.33 10.75 -5.40
N ASN A 47 5.67 11.13 -4.31
CA ASN A 47 5.99 10.62 -2.98
C ASN A 47 5.66 9.12 -2.88
N LEU A 48 4.51 8.69 -3.40
CA LEU A 48 4.14 7.29 -3.46
C LEU A 48 5.14 6.47 -4.29
N ASP A 49 5.49 6.95 -5.49
CA ASP A 49 6.47 6.29 -6.36
C ASP A 49 7.84 6.15 -5.68
N LYS A 50 8.29 7.18 -4.97
CA LYS A 50 9.56 7.15 -4.23
C LYS A 50 9.52 6.17 -3.06
N SER A 51 8.41 6.11 -2.32
CA SER A 51 8.24 5.17 -1.22
C SER A 51 8.23 3.73 -1.71
N LEU A 52 7.51 3.43 -2.78
CA LEU A 52 7.52 2.10 -3.40
C LEU A 52 8.90 1.72 -3.95
N GLU A 53 9.61 2.67 -4.57
CA GLU A 53 10.98 2.41 -5.04
C GLU A 53 11.95 2.15 -3.88
N SER A 54 11.82 2.90 -2.79
CA SER A 54 12.63 2.70 -1.58
C SER A 54 12.37 1.33 -0.96
N GLU A 55 11.09 0.98 -0.79
CA GLU A 55 10.66 -0.30 -0.22
C GLU A 55 11.17 -1.48 -1.06
N LEU A 56 11.03 -1.39 -2.38
CA LEU A 56 11.53 -2.41 -3.28
C LEU A 56 13.05 -2.57 -3.21
N LYS A 57 13.80 -1.46 -3.14
CA LYS A 57 15.26 -1.52 -2.98
C LYS A 57 15.64 -2.21 -1.66
N SER A 58 14.91 -1.95 -0.57
CA SER A 58 15.13 -2.63 0.70
C SER A 58 14.91 -4.13 0.57
N LEU A 59 13.76 -4.54 0.02
CA LEU A 59 13.41 -5.96 -0.10
C LEU A 59 14.36 -6.74 -1.03
N ILE A 60 14.92 -6.09 -2.06
CA ILE A 60 15.97 -6.68 -2.91
C ILE A 60 17.28 -6.82 -2.13
N ALA A 61 17.68 -5.77 -1.39
CA ALA A 61 18.92 -5.78 -0.59
C ALA A 61 18.88 -6.85 0.51
N ASP A 62 17.72 -7.06 1.13
CA ASP A 62 17.49 -8.05 2.18
C ASP A 62 17.40 -9.49 1.64
N GLY A 63 17.46 -9.67 0.32
CA GLY A 63 17.35 -10.98 -0.33
C GLY A 63 15.97 -11.63 -0.17
N ALA A 64 14.99 -10.89 0.36
CA ALA A 64 13.59 -11.31 0.48
C ALA A 64 12.96 -11.60 -0.89
N ILE A 65 13.56 -11.04 -1.95
CA ILE A 65 13.06 -11.07 -3.32
C ILE A 65 14.22 -11.33 -4.29
N LYS A 66 14.08 -12.32 -5.19
CA LYS A 66 15.04 -12.59 -6.28
C LYS A 66 14.53 -12.26 -7.69
N ASP A 67 13.22 -12.36 -7.92
CA ASP A 67 12.64 -12.35 -9.28
C ASP A 67 11.47 -11.35 -9.40
N LEU A 68 11.69 -10.08 -9.10
CA LEU A 68 10.62 -9.08 -9.04
C LEU A 68 10.90 -7.92 -9.97
N ASP A 69 9.93 -7.60 -10.81
CA ASP A 69 10.00 -6.53 -11.80
C ASP A 69 9.55 -5.21 -11.14
N PRO A 70 10.47 -4.25 -10.88
CA PRO A 70 10.15 -2.94 -10.32
C PRO A 70 9.09 -2.18 -11.10
N ALA A 71 9.01 -2.39 -12.41
CA ALA A 71 8.06 -1.71 -13.27
C ALA A 71 6.61 -2.10 -12.93
N LYS A 72 6.36 -3.35 -12.53
CA LYS A 72 5.01 -3.81 -12.20
C LYS A 72 4.49 -3.23 -10.89
N LEU A 73 5.36 -2.98 -9.91
CA LEU A 73 4.97 -2.31 -8.66
C LEU A 73 4.62 -0.85 -8.94
N LYS A 74 5.44 -0.15 -9.73
CA LYS A 74 5.14 1.23 -10.20
C LYS A 74 3.83 1.29 -11.00
N LEU A 75 3.55 0.31 -11.87
CA LEU A 75 2.27 0.24 -12.59
C LEU A 75 1.08 0.06 -11.63
N SER A 76 1.24 -0.67 -10.52
CA SER A 76 0.18 -0.82 -9.52
C SER A 76 -0.12 0.51 -8.81
N ALA A 77 0.89 1.36 -8.61
CA ALA A 77 0.76 2.70 -8.04
C ALA A 77 -0.05 3.65 -8.93
N GLN A 78 0.01 3.48 -10.26
CA GLN A 78 -0.75 4.30 -11.21
C GLN A 78 -2.27 4.11 -11.09
N ASN A 79 -2.72 3.01 -10.48
CA ASN A 79 -4.14 2.77 -10.22
C ASN A 79 -4.65 3.51 -8.98
N ILE A 80 -3.77 4.16 -8.20
CA ILE A 80 -4.14 4.98 -7.07
C ILE A 80 -4.48 6.40 -7.56
N THR A 81 -5.73 6.81 -7.37
CA THR A 81 -6.19 8.14 -7.75
C THR A 81 -6.41 9.01 -6.51
N PHE A 82 -5.68 10.12 -6.46
CA PHE A 82 -5.88 11.16 -5.46
C PHE A 82 -6.91 12.18 -5.96
N THR A 83 -8.02 12.28 -5.25
CA THR A 83 -9.08 13.28 -5.48
C THR A 83 -8.92 14.40 -4.47
N LEU A 84 -8.88 15.63 -4.96
CA LEU A 84 -8.69 16.84 -4.16
C LEU A 84 -9.98 17.69 -4.25
N SER A 85 -10.57 18.05 -3.12
CA SER A 85 -11.77 18.89 -3.07
C SER A 85 -11.70 19.92 -1.94
N ASP A 86 -12.53 20.97 -2.06
CA ASP A 86 -12.78 21.92 -0.96
C ASP A 86 -11.51 22.57 -0.39
N SER A 87 -10.67 23.09 -1.30
CA SER A 87 -9.46 23.84 -0.99
C SER A 87 -9.74 25.12 -0.21
N ARG A 88 -8.93 25.39 0.82
CA ARG A 88 -9.08 26.53 1.73
C ARG A 88 -7.73 27.20 1.96
N THR A 89 -7.76 28.53 2.03
CA THR A 89 -6.59 29.32 2.45
C THR A 89 -6.56 29.41 3.97
N GLU A 90 -5.52 28.84 4.57
CA GLU A 90 -5.32 28.87 6.02
C GLU A 90 -4.56 30.13 6.45
N PHE A 91 -3.50 30.47 5.70
CA PHE A 91 -2.64 31.60 6.04
C PHE A 91 -1.90 32.15 4.84
N ILE A 92 -1.84 33.47 4.73
CA ILE A 92 -1.05 34.20 3.74
C ILE A 92 0.10 34.88 4.50
N ASP A 93 1.34 34.55 4.14
CA ASP A 93 2.51 35.13 4.79
C ASP A 93 2.70 36.59 4.34
N PRO A 94 2.66 37.58 5.25
CA PRO A 94 2.84 38.99 4.86
C PRO A 94 4.29 39.32 4.44
N ASN A 95 5.26 38.47 4.78
CA ASN A 95 6.68 38.73 4.58
C ASN A 95 7.30 37.88 3.44
N SER A 96 6.53 37.00 2.80
CA SER A 96 7.00 36.16 1.70
C SER A 96 5.85 35.80 0.76
N PRO A 97 6.09 35.37 -0.50
CA PRO A 97 5.01 34.98 -1.42
C PRO A 97 4.37 33.63 -1.07
N LYS A 98 4.55 33.16 0.18
CA LYS A 98 4.09 31.87 0.66
C LYS A 98 2.60 31.93 1.04
N THR A 99 1.88 30.91 0.63
CA THR A 99 0.47 30.69 0.99
C THR A 99 0.34 29.29 1.59
N ASN A 100 -0.19 29.17 2.80
CA ASN A 100 -0.54 27.90 3.41
C ASN A 100 -2.02 27.61 3.16
N CYS A 101 -2.29 26.38 2.79
CA CYS A 101 -3.58 25.90 2.34
C CYS A 101 -3.91 24.56 3.02
N SER A 102 -5.20 24.26 3.10
CA SER A 102 -5.72 22.93 3.42
C SER A 102 -6.66 22.48 2.31
N ILE A 103 -6.77 21.17 2.10
CA ILE A 103 -7.65 20.60 1.08
C ILE A 103 -8.11 19.21 1.50
N ASP A 104 -9.34 18.86 1.18
CA ASP A 104 -9.85 17.52 1.45
C ASP A 104 -9.31 16.55 0.39
N LEU A 105 -8.50 15.60 0.85
CA LEU A 105 -7.94 14.52 0.04
C LEU A 105 -8.78 13.27 0.25
N SER A 106 -9.22 12.66 -0.85
CA SER A 106 -9.78 11.31 -0.85
C SER A 106 -9.02 10.43 -1.84
N THR A 107 -8.72 9.21 -1.41
CA THR A 107 -8.08 8.20 -2.28
C THR A 107 -8.71 6.83 -2.02
N THR A 108 -8.67 5.96 -3.02
CA THR A 108 -9.26 4.62 -2.95
C THR A 108 -8.24 3.60 -3.41
N ILE A 109 -7.99 2.61 -2.56
CA ILE A 109 -7.21 1.43 -2.90
C ILE A 109 -8.18 0.46 -3.60
N PRO A 110 -7.88 0.02 -4.84
CA PRO A 110 -8.68 -0.98 -5.53
C PRO A 110 -8.88 -2.24 -4.68
N SER A 111 -10.11 -2.76 -4.65
CA SER A 111 -10.47 -3.90 -3.78
C SER A 111 -9.71 -5.18 -4.11
N ASP A 112 -9.29 -5.38 -5.37
CA ASP A 112 -8.47 -6.52 -5.76
C ASP A 112 -7.05 -6.42 -5.18
N LEU A 113 -6.47 -5.21 -5.11
CA LEU A 113 -5.17 -4.97 -4.49
C LEU A 113 -5.25 -5.12 -2.97
N LEU A 114 -6.30 -4.57 -2.35
CA LEU A 114 -6.56 -4.72 -0.92
C LEU A 114 -6.67 -6.20 -0.55
N LYS A 115 -7.50 -6.97 -1.27
CA LYS A 115 -7.67 -8.41 -1.04
C LYS A 115 -6.36 -9.17 -1.19
N LYS A 116 -5.58 -8.90 -2.26
CA LYS A 116 -4.27 -9.54 -2.46
C LYS A 116 -3.30 -9.21 -1.33
N SER A 117 -3.31 -7.97 -0.85
CA SER A 117 -2.49 -7.52 0.28
C SER A 117 -2.82 -8.30 1.55
N ASP A 118 -4.10 -8.33 1.95
CA ASP A 118 -4.51 -8.99 3.18
C ASP A 118 -4.31 -10.51 3.15
N GLU A 119 -4.56 -11.14 1.99
CA GLU A 119 -4.24 -12.56 1.79
C GLU A 119 -2.74 -12.85 1.91
N ALA A 120 -1.88 -11.92 1.46
CA ALA A 120 -0.43 -12.03 1.60
C ALA A 120 0.03 -11.79 3.05
N ARG A 121 -0.52 -10.77 3.72
CA ARG A 121 -0.23 -10.42 5.12
C ARG A 121 -0.59 -11.57 6.05
N ALA A 122 -1.77 -12.18 5.87
CA ALA A 122 -2.21 -13.33 6.66
C ALA A 122 -1.28 -14.55 6.54
N LYS A 123 -0.62 -14.73 5.39
CA LYS A 123 0.33 -15.82 5.15
C LYS A 123 1.66 -15.67 5.88
N VAL A 124 1.99 -14.45 6.29
CA VAL A 124 3.23 -14.12 7.00
C VAL A 124 2.97 -13.51 8.37
N GLU A 125 1.74 -13.66 8.88
CA GLU A 125 1.30 -13.16 10.19
C GLU A 125 1.51 -11.64 10.37
N ALA A 126 1.47 -10.90 9.27
CA ALA A 126 1.53 -9.44 9.30
C ALA A 126 0.14 -8.84 9.57
N GLN A 127 0.13 -7.62 10.12
CA GLN A 127 -1.10 -6.87 10.37
C GLN A 127 -1.88 -6.62 9.08
N LEU A 128 -3.20 -6.82 9.09
CA LEU A 128 -4.09 -6.50 7.97
C LEU A 128 -4.11 -4.99 7.70
N THR A 129 -4.48 -4.59 6.48
CA THR A 129 -4.47 -3.18 6.06
C THR A 129 -5.33 -2.31 6.96
N GLU A 130 -6.51 -2.77 7.40
CA GLU A 130 -7.39 -2.02 8.30
C GLU A 130 -6.76 -1.79 9.69
N THR A 131 -6.15 -2.84 10.28
CA THR A 131 -5.44 -2.71 11.56
C THR A 131 -4.25 -1.76 11.46
N GLN A 132 -3.53 -1.82 10.35
CA GLN A 132 -2.43 -0.89 10.09
C GLN A 132 -2.93 0.55 9.97
N ALA A 133 -4.04 0.79 9.27
CA ALA A 133 -4.63 2.11 9.12
C ALA A 133 -5.01 2.72 10.49
N HIS A 134 -5.62 1.92 11.35
CA HIS A 134 -5.93 2.32 12.73
C HIS A 134 -4.65 2.70 13.51
N ASN A 135 -3.58 1.89 13.41
CA ASN A 135 -2.31 2.18 14.10
C ASN A 135 -1.59 3.42 13.57
N LEU A 136 -1.83 3.77 12.30
CA LEU A 136 -1.31 4.96 11.64
C LEU A 136 -2.22 6.19 11.83
N GLU A 137 -3.33 6.06 12.56
CA GLU A 137 -4.34 7.10 12.73
C GLU A 137 -4.88 7.65 11.39
N VAL A 138 -4.99 6.78 10.39
CA VAL A 138 -5.54 7.12 9.07
C VAL A 138 -7.04 6.86 9.07
N ASP A 139 -7.84 7.87 8.69
CA ASP A 139 -9.26 7.70 8.42
C ASP A 139 -9.43 6.80 7.18
N TYR A 140 -9.79 5.54 7.45
CA TYR A 140 -9.86 4.46 6.49
C TYR A 140 -11.14 3.66 6.67
N GLU A 141 -11.92 3.54 5.60
CA GLU A 141 -13.12 2.70 5.57
C GLU A 141 -13.27 2.06 4.20
N ASN A 142 -13.39 0.72 4.15
CA ASN A 142 -13.66 -0.04 2.91
C ASN A 142 -12.71 0.31 1.74
N GLY A 143 -11.40 0.44 1.99
CA GLY A 143 -10.42 0.77 0.96
C GLY A 143 -10.35 2.25 0.60
N LYS A 144 -11.24 3.09 1.15
CA LYS A 144 -11.23 4.54 0.99
C LYS A 144 -10.48 5.19 2.14
N ILE A 145 -9.65 6.18 1.81
CA ILE A 145 -8.91 6.99 2.77
C ILE A 145 -9.34 8.44 2.60
N ASN A 146 -9.59 9.13 3.72
CA ASN A 146 -9.79 10.59 3.71
C ASN A 146 -8.75 11.26 4.61
N LEU A 147 -8.34 12.47 4.24
CA LEU A 147 -7.38 13.27 4.98
C LEU A 147 -7.62 14.75 4.68
N VAL A 148 -7.56 15.61 5.69
CA VAL A 148 -7.36 17.04 5.46
C VAL A 148 -5.87 17.26 5.20
N LEU A 149 -5.51 17.45 3.93
CA LEU A 149 -4.14 17.61 3.50
C LEU A 149 -3.70 19.06 3.65
N GLU A 150 -2.60 19.27 4.36
CA GLU A 150 -1.95 20.58 4.44
C GLU A 150 -0.93 20.73 3.31
N TYR A 151 -0.92 21.89 2.65
CA TYR A 151 0.09 22.20 1.65
C TYR A 151 0.45 23.68 1.64
N THR A 152 1.64 23.96 1.12
CA THR A 152 2.16 25.31 0.98
C THR A 152 2.48 25.58 -0.48
N LEU A 153 1.97 26.69 -1.00
CA LEU A 153 2.29 27.21 -2.33
C LEU A 153 3.27 28.36 -2.21
N GLN A 154 4.30 28.36 -3.06
CA GLN A 154 5.30 29.42 -3.09
C GLN A 154 5.81 29.62 -4.52
N PRO A 155 5.49 30.76 -5.17
CA PRO A 155 6.18 31.21 -6.37
C PRO A 155 7.68 31.38 -6.14
N ASN A 156 8.46 31.20 -7.19
CA ASN A 156 9.84 31.66 -7.20
C ASN A 156 9.91 33.20 -7.34
N ASP A 157 11.09 33.77 -7.14
CA ASP A 157 11.31 35.23 -7.18
C ASP A 157 10.90 35.90 -8.51
N LYS A 158 10.84 35.12 -9.60
CA LYS A 158 10.45 35.60 -10.94
C LYS A 158 8.96 35.44 -11.23
N GLY A 159 8.22 34.70 -10.39
CA GLY A 159 6.80 34.38 -10.58
C GLY A 159 6.49 33.40 -11.71
N ASP A 160 7.49 32.82 -12.38
CA ASP A 160 7.32 31.90 -13.52
C ASP A 160 7.21 30.42 -13.11
N LYS A 161 7.50 30.09 -11.85
CA LYS A 161 7.35 28.74 -11.30
C LYS A 161 6.72 28.77 -9.92
N ILE A 162 5.90 27.77 -9.64
CA ILE A 162 5.27 27.56 -8.33
C ILE A 162 5.84 26.28 -7.73
N PHE A 163 6.16 26.31 -6.44
CA PHE A 163 6.51 25.14 -5.65
C PHE A 163 5.34 24.79 -4.73
N ALA A 164 4.99 23.50 -4.68
CA ALA A 164 4.06 22.97 -3.70
C ALA A 164 4.83 22.08 -2.73
N LEU A 165 4.65 22.33 -1.43
CA LEU A 165 5.10 21.44 -0.37
C LEU A 165 3.86 20.83 0.27
N VAL A 166 3.74 19.50 0.18
CA VAL A 166 2.69 18.74 0.84
C VAL A 166 3.18 18.31 2.22
N LYS A 167 2.35 18.52 3.25
CA LYS A 167 2.58 18.07 4.62
C LYS A 167 1.60 16.95 4.96
N ASN A 168 1.71 16.40 6.17
CA ASN A 168 0.82 15.41 6.81
C ASN A 168 0.34 14.19 5.98
N SER A 169 0.86 13.95 4.78
CA SER A 169 0.49 12.81 3.92
C SER A 169 1.24 11.52 4.25
N SER A 170 2.21 11.56 5.17
CA SER A 170 3.11 10.43 5.44
C SER A 170 2.37 9.16 5.88
N PRO A 171 1.43 9.19 6.84
CA PRO A 171 0.72 7.98 7.27
C PRO A 171 -0.09 7.33 6.13
N VAL A 172 -0.79 8.16 5.35
CA VAL A 172 -1.53 7.71 4.16
C VAL A 172 -0.58 7.08 3.13
N ASN A 173 0.56 7.71 2.88
CA ASN A 173 1.55 7.22 1.94
C ASN A 173 2.17 5.88 2.38
N THR A 174 2.45 5.72 3.68
CA THR A 174 2.91 4.45 4.26
C THR A 174 1.85 3.35 4.09
N LEU A 175 0.60 3.62 4.45
CA LEU A 175 -0.49 2.65 4.33
C LEU A 175 -0.67 2.14 2.88
N ILE A 176 -0.67 3.06 1.91
CA ILE A 176 -0.82 2.73 0.49
C ILE A 176 0.42 1.96 0.01
N THR A 177 1.63 2.42 0.35
CA THR A 177 2.89 1.76 -0.05
C THR A 177 2.90 0.32 0.42
N ASP A 178 2.65 0.07 1.71
CA ASP A 178 2.72 -1.27 2.29
C ASP A 178 1.62 -2.17 1.73
N THR A 179 0.42 -1.64 1.53
CA THR A 179 -0.69 -2.38 0.91
C THR A 179 -0.34 -2.84 -0.50
N LEU A 180 0.21 -1.93 -1.32
CA LEU A 180 0.64 -2.26 -2.68
C LEU A 180 1.81 -3.25 -2.68
N THR A 181 2.78 -3.07 -1.79
CA THR A 181 3.92 -3.99 -1.64
C THR A 181 3.45 -5.40 -1.29
N TYR A 182 2.59 -5.58 -0.29
CA TYR A 182 2.08 -6.91 0.07
C TYR A 182 1.23 -7.54 -1.05
N ALA A 183 0.37 -6.76 -1.69
CA ALA A 183 -0.40 -7.22 -2.85
C ALA A 183 0.53 -7.73 -3.97
N PHE A 184 1.65 -7.03 -4.15
CA PHE A 184 2.67 -7.38 -5.11
C PHE A 184 3.45 -8.65 -4.71
N LEU A 185 3.82 -8.79 -3.44
CA LEU A 185 4.63 -9.90 -2.94
C LEU A 185 3.86 -11.22 -2.85
N LYS A 186 2.52 -11.18 -2.88
CA LYS A 186 1.66 -12.35 -2.76
C LYS A 186 2.16 -13.57 -3.55
N PRO A 187 2.48 -13.49 -4.87
CA PRO A 187 2.91 -14.66 -5.63
C PRO A 187 4.23 -15.26 -5.13
N GLN A 188 5.16 -14.44 -4.63
CA GLN A 188 6.42 -14.92 -4.08
C GLN A 188 6.24 -15.55 -2.70
N ILE A 189 5.41 -14.94 -1.85
CA ILE A 189 5.03 -15.50 -0.54
C ILE A 189 4.40 -16.87 -0.73
N GLU A 190 3.45 -17.01 -1.66
CA GLU A 190 2.81 -18.28 -1.98
C GLU A 190 3.79 -19.31 -2.53
N LYS A 191 4.69 -18.93 -3.44
CA LYS A 191 5.74 -19.80 -3.97
C LYS A 191 6.66 -20.32 -2.86
N ASN A 192 7.03 -19.47 -1.90
CA ASN A 192 7.88 -19.86 -0.79
C ASN A 192 7.17 -20.81 0.17
N GLN A 193 5.90 -20.57 0.50
CA GLN A 193 5.09 -21.51 1.30
C GLN A 193 4.96 -22.89 0.63
N VAL A 194 4.73 -22.93 -0.68
CA VAL A 194 4.65 -24.20 -1.42
C VAL A 194 5.98 -24.96 -1.35
N LYS A 195 7.11 -24.28 -1.57
CA LYS A 195 8.44 -24.89 -1.46
C LYS A 195 8.72 -25.46 -0.08
N LEU A 196 8.34 -24.75 0.99
CA LEU A 196 8.48 -25.22 2.37
C LEU A 196 7.65 -26.50 2.60
N LYS A 197 6.37 -26.48 2.21
CA LYS A 197 5.50 -27.66 2.32
C LYS A 197 5.98 -28.86 1.51
N GLU A 198 6.55 -28.63 0.33
CA GLU A 198 7.15 -29.69 -0.49
C GLU A 198 8.42 -30.27 0.17
N ALA A 199 9.25 -29.42 0.78
CA ALA A 199 10.43 -29.87 1.52
C ALA A 199 10.04 -30.69 2.75
N GLU A 200 9.05 -30.24 3.52
CA GLU A 200 8.48 -30.96 4.66
C GLU A 200 7.92 -32.32 4.24
N LYS A 201 7.13 -32.38 3.16
CA LYS A 201 6.62 -33.64 2.60
C LYS A 201 7.74 -34.58 2.18
N LYS A 202 8.80 -34.06 1.55
CA LYS A 202 9.97 -34.88 1.17
C LYS A 202 10.68 -35.42 2.40
N GLN A 203 10.92 -34.60 3.42
CA GLN A 203 11.53 -35.02 4.68
C GLN A 203 10.67 -36.08 5.39
N GLN A 204 9.35 -35.88 5.48
CA GLN A 204 8.45 -36.85 6.08
C GLN A 204 8.40 -38.17 5.29
N SER A 205 8.42 -38.11 3.95
CA SER A 205 8.50 -39.31 3.13
C SER A 205 9.82 -40.06 3.31
N GLN A 206 10.93 -39.35 3.48
CA GLN A 206 12.24 -39.94 3.75
C GLN A 206 12.29 -40.58 5.14
N ALA A 207 11.76 -39.90 6.16
CA ALA A 207 11.63 -40.44 7.51
C ALA A 207 10.76 -41.71 7.53
N ASN A 208 9.61 -41.70 6.84
CA ASN A 208 8.74 -42.88 6.75
C ASN A 208 9.41 -44.05 6.01
N ARG A 209 10.22 -43.77 4.97
CA ARG A 209 10.99 -44.81 4.29
C ARG A 209 12.05 -45.39 5.20
N TYR A 210 12.77 -44.55 5.95
CA TYR A 210 13.77 -44.99 6.91
C TYR A 210 13.16 -45.86 8.01
N SER A 211 12.02 -45.44 8.60
CA SER A 211 11.32 -46.23 9.62
C SER A 211 10.76 -47.54 9.07
N ALA A 212 10.27 -47.56 7.83
CA ALA A 212 9.79 -48.78 7.20
C ALA A 212 10.93 -49.77 6.90
N THR A 213 12.10 -49.28 6.50
CA THR A 213 13.29 -50.12 6.32
C THR A 213 13.75 -50.71 7.66
N GLN A 214 13.84 -49.89 8.71
CA GLN A 214 14.21 -50.40 10.05
C GLN A 214 13.22 -51.46 10.57
N ALA A 215 11.91 -51.22 10.46
CA ALA A 215 10.92 -52.21 10.88
C ALA A 215 11.00 -53.52 10.08
N ALA A 216 11.37 -53.46 8.80
CA ALA A 216 11.59 -54.65 7.99
C ALA A 216 12.87 -55.40 8.40
N GLU A 217 13.96 -54.68 8.71
CA GLU A 217 15.21 -55.27 9.23
C GLU A 217 14.99 -55.95 10.58
N ASP A 218 14.31 -55.27 11.53
CA ASP A 218 13.99 -55.82 12.84
C ASP A 218 13.12 -57.09 12.74
N ALA A 219 12.15 -57.10 11.82
CA ALA A 219 11.31 -58.27 11.59
C ALA A 219 12.08 -59.48 11.03
N VAL A 220 13.10 -59.23 10.19
CA VAL A 220 13.99 -60.29 9.68
C VAL A 220 14.85 -60.85 10.80
N ILE A 221 15.42 -60.00 11.66
CA ILE A 221 16.22 -60.44 12.81
C ILE A 221 15.36 -61.27 13.78
N ALA A 222 14.17 -60.80 14.14
CA ALA A 222 13.26 -61.52 15.03
C ALA A 222 12.85 -62.90 14.47
N ALA A 223 12.65 -63.00 13.15
CA ALA A 223 12.36 -64.28 12.51
C ALA A 223 13.55 -65.26 12.59
N GLN A 224 14.77 -64.78 12.36
CA GLN A 224 15.99 -65.59 12.49
C GLN A 224 16.23 -66.06 13.92
N GLU A 225 16.00 -65.20 14.91
CA GLU A 225 16.12 -65.56 16.34
C GLU A 225 15.09 -66.62 16.75
N ALA A 226 13.85 -66.50 16.26
CA ALA A 226 12.79 -67.47 16.53
C ALA A 226 13.08 -68.84 15.90
N GLU A 227 13.63 -68.88 14.68
CA GLU A 227 14.02 -70.11 13.99
C GLU A 227 15.20 -70.79 14.71
N ALA A 228 16.23 -70.05 15.09
CA ALA A 228 17.35 -70.58 15.87
C ALA A 228 16.92 -71.13 17.24
N ALA A 229 15.96 -70.47 17.91
CA ALA A 229 15.41 -70.95 19.17
C ALA A 229 14.58 -72.24 19.00
N ALA A 230 13.85 -72.37 17.89
CA ALA A 230 13.10 -73.57 17.56
C ALA A 230 14.03 -74.76 17.25
N ASP A 231 15.12 -74.51 16.53
CA ASP A 231 16.13 -75.53 16.22
C ASP A 231 16.80 -76.05 17.50
N LEU A 232 17.23 -75.16 18.41
CA LEU A 232 17.79 -75.54 19.72
C LEU A 232 16.80 -76.35 20.58
N ALA A 233 15.53 -75.94 20.61
CA ALA A 233 14.49 -76.66 21.35
C ALA A 233 14.21 -78.05 20.75
N SER A 234 14.43 -78.23 19.44
CA SER A 234 14.30 -79.52 18.77
C SER A 234 15.52 -80.43 19.01
N GLU A 235 16.73 -79.88 19.09
CA GLU A 235 17.94 -80.64 19.45
C GLU A 235 17.90 -81.12 20.91
N GLU A 236 17.43 -80.29 21.84
CA GLU A 236 17.27 -80.66 23.26
C GLU A 236 16.24 -81.79 23.46
N TYR A 237 15.27 -81.94 22.55
CA TYR A 237 14.27 -83.01 22.58
C TYR A 237 14.80 -84.38 22.09
N TYR A 238 15.93 -84.40 21.37
CA TYR A 238 16.55 -85.63 20.86
C TYR A 238 17.70 -86.17 21.73
N GLU A 239 18.18 -85.42 22.73
CA GLU A 239 19.20 -85.89 23.70
C GLU A 239 18.64 -86.67 24.90
N ASP A 240 17.31 -86.70 25.11
CA ASP A 240 16.65 -87.35 26.27
C ASP A 240 16.07 -88.76 25.96
N TYR A 241 16.59 -89.45 24.93
CA TYR A 241 16.25 -90.85 24.57
C TYR A 241 17.43 -91.82 24.63
#